data_AF-A0AB38CVI2-F1
#
_entry.id   AF-A0AB38CVI2-F1
#
_cell.length_a   1.000
_cell.length_b   1.000
_cell.length_c   1.000
_cell.angle_alpha   90.00
_cell.angle_beta   90.00
_cell.angle_gamma   90.00
#
_symmetry.space_group_name_H-M   'P 1'
#
loop_
_entity.id
_entity.type
_entity.pdbx_description
1 polymer ?
#
loop_
_entity_poly.entity_id
_entity_poly.type
_entity_poly.pdbx_seq_one_letter_code
_entity_poly.pdbx_strand_id
1 'polypeptide(L)'
;MLSALARYRNRMARPVNLRDLAKTQDQIKSDILAFYDEIRRAKDQGNSYNDILDFVDMPRGTLQNILNGSNPRFSVTPQINI
;
A
#
# COMPACT_ATOMS: atom_id res chain seq x y z
N MET A 1 28.09 8.37 11.63
CA MET A 1 26.83 8.21 10.85
C MET A 1 27.07 7.24 9.70
N LEU A 2 26.44 6.05 9.70
CA LEU A 2 26.54 5.12 8.56
C LEU A 2 25.66 5.62 7.40
N SER A 3 26.25 5.74 6.21
CA SER A 3 25.57 6.18 4.99
C SER A 3 24.40 5.25 4.65
N ALA A 4 23.38 5.78 3.95
CA ALA A 4 22.23 4.99 3.48
C ALA A 4 22.68 3.77 2.64
N LEU A 5 23.76 3.92 1.87
CA LEU A 5 24.44 2.85 1.12
C LEU A 5 24.97 1.72 2.01
N ALA A 6 25.57 2.04 3.16
CA ALA A 6 26.08 1.02 4.08
C ALA A 6 24.94 0.24 4.78
N ARG A 7 23.82 0.91 5.08
CA ARG A 7 22.60 0.28 5.60
C ARG A 7 21.94 -0.63 4.55
N TYR A 8 21.96 -0.22 3.28
CA TYR A 8 21.43 -1.01 2.16
C TYR A 8 22.28 -2.28 1.91
N ARG A 9 23.60 -2.14 1.89
CA ARG A 9 24.54 -3.26 1.70
C ARG A 9 24.46 -4.31 2.82
N ASN A 10 24.21 -3.89 4.06
CA ASN A 10 24.06 -4.83 5.19
C ASN A 10 22.74 -5.62 5.14
N ARG A 11 21.70 -5.08 4.49
CA ARG A 11 20.41 -5.78 4.31
C ARG A 11 20.50 -6.92 3.29
N MET A 12 21.42 -6.83 2.33
CA MET A 12 21.69 -7.84 1.29
C MET A 12 22.63 -8.96 1.74
N ALA A 13 23.28 -8.83 2.91
CA ALA A 13 24.26 -9.83 3.39
C ALA A 13 23.64 -11.05 4.08
N ARG A 14 22.32 -11.05 4.30
CA ARG A 14 21.59 -12.20 4.85
C ARG A 14 20.87 -12.94 3.72
N PRO A 15 21.00 -14.28 3.64
CA PRO A 15 20.23 -15.05 2.67
C PRO A 15 18.74 -14.78 2.87
N VAL A 16 18.01 -14.56 1.77
CA VAL A 16 16.56 -14.37 1.80
C VAL A 16 15.91 -15.66 2.28
N ASN A 17 15.24 -15.61 3.42
CA ASN A 17 14.42 -16.72 3.89
C ASN A 17 13.06 -16.69 3.17
N LEU A 18 12.81 -17.69 2.33
CA LEU A 18 11.57 -17.78 1.54
C LEU A 18 10.31 -17.87 2.41
N ARG A 19 10.40 -18.42 3.62
CA ARG A 19 9.26 -18.45 4.56
C ARG A 19 8.94 -17.05 5.10
N ASP A 20 9.97 -16.29 5.42
CA ASP A 20 9.79 -14.92 5.90
C ASP A 20 9.30 -14.00 4.77
N LEU A 21 9.71 -14.27 3.53
CA LEU A 21 9.19 -13.59 2.35
C LEU A 21 7.69 -13.85 2.16
N ALA A 22 7.23 -15.09 2.26
CA ALA A 22 5.81 -15.43 2.17
C ALA A 22 4.98 -14.75 3.27
N LYS A 23 5.45 -14.80 4.52
CA LYS A 23 4.81 -14.09 5.64
C LYS A 23 4.73 -12.59 5.40
N THR A 24 5.79 -11.99 4.88
CA THR A 24 5.82 -10.56 4.54
C THR A 24 4.78 -10.24 3.46
N GLN A 25 4.66 -11.09 2.44
CA GLN A 25 3.65 -10.92 1.40
C GLN A 25 2.22 -11.00 1.95
N ASP A 26 1.94 -11.95 2.84
CA ASP A 26 0.61 -12.10 3.44
C ASP A 26 0.26 -10.93 4.35
N GLN A 27 1.22 -10.42 5.11
CA GLN A 27 1.03 -9.21 5.90
C GLN A 27 0.70 -8.01 5.01
N ILE A 28 1.45 -7.79 3.92
CA ILE A 28 1.20 -6.69 3.00
C ILE A 28 -0.19 -6.79 2.37
N LYS A 29 -0.64 -8.00 1.98
CA LYS A 29 -2.00 -8.21 1.46
C LYS A 29 -3.06 -7.85 2.50
N SER A 30 -2.86 -8.30 3.75
CA SER A 30 -3.77 -7.98 4.85
C SER A 30 -3.87 -6.47 5.07
N ASP A 31 -2.73 -5.78 5.08
CA ASP A 31 -2.67 -4.33 5.30
C ASP A 31 -3.35 -3.55 4.17
N ILE A 32 -3.18 -3.98 2.92
CA ILE A 32 -3.87 -3.38 1.75
C ILE A 32 -5.39 -3.56 1.87
N LEU A 33 -5.87 -4.73 2.28
CA LEU A 33 -7.30 -4.96 2.45
C LEU A 33 -7.89 -4.11 3.57
N ALA A 34 -7.19 -4.03 4.71
CA ALA A 34 -7.58 -3.16 5.82
C ALA A 34 -7.64 -1.68 5.39
N PHE A 35 -6.71 -1.23 4.56
CA PHE A 35 -6.74 0.12 3.99
C PHE A 35 -7.98 0.36 3.11
N TYR A 36 -8.36 -0.59 2.26
CA TYR A 36 -9.59 -0.49 1.46
C TYR A 36 -10.86 -0.46 2.32
N ASP A 37 -10.88 -1.21 3.42
CA ASP A 37 -11.99 -1.18 4.37
C ASP A 37 -12.10 0.16 5.10
N GLU A 38 -10.98 0.78 5.47
CA GLU A 38 -10.99 2.14 6.03
C GLU A 38 -11.52 3.19 5.03
N ILE A 39 -11.22 3.04 3.73
CA ILE A 39 -11.83 3.90 2.68
C ILE A 39 -13.35 3.76 2.65
N ARG A 40 -13.87 2.52 2.69
CA ARG A 40 -15.32 2.27 2.72
C ARG A 40 -15.94 2.81 3.99
N ARG A 41 -15.29 2.60 5.13
CA ARG A 41 -15.73 3.11 6.43
C ARG A 41 -15.78 4.64 6.44
N ALA A 42 -14.80 5.32 5.85
CA ALA A 42 -14.83 6.77 5.69
C ALA A 42 -16.05 7.22 4.87
N LYS A 43 -16.40 6.48 3.81
CA LYS A 43 -17.61 6.74 3.03
C LYS A 43 -18.89 6.54 3.84
N ASP A 44 -18.96 5.46 4.62
CA ASP A 44 -20.11 5.15 5.48
C ASP A 44 -20.30 6.18 6.61
N GLN A 45 -19.22 6.83 7.03
CA GLN A 45 -19.24 7.95 7.98
C GLN A 45 -19.74 9.28 7.37
N GLY A 46 -20.08 9.30 6.08
CA GLY A 46 -20.66 10.45 5.40
C GLY A 46 -19.66 11.32 4.62
N ASN A 47 -18.38 10.94 4.56
CA ASN A 47 -17.42 11.67 3.73
C ASN A 47 -17.79 11.57 2.25
N SER A 48 -17.61 12.67 1.50
CA SER A 48 -17.87 12.65 0.07
C SER A 48 -16.77 11.90 -0.68
N TYR A 49 -17.08 11.52 -1.93
CA TYR A 49 -16.07 10.89 -2.80
C TYR A 49 -14.85 11.80 -2.99
N ASN A 50 -15.08 13.11 -3.16
CA ASN A 50 -14.01 14.09 -3.39
C ASN A 50 -13.16 14.30 -2.14
N ASP A 51 -13.78 14.36 -0.95
CA ASP A 51 -13.03 14.50 0.30
C ASP A 51 -12.07 13.32 0.46
N ILE A 52 -12.53 12.09 0.23
CA ILE A 52 -11.66 10.91 0.30
C ILE A 52 -10.55 10.99 -0.75
N LEU A 53 -10.90 11.32 -2.00
CA LEU A 53 -9.97 11.41 -3.13
C LEU A 53 -8.81 12.39 -2.86
N ASP A 54 -9.09 13.50 -2.17
CA ASP A 54 -8.08 14.51 -1.86
C ASP A 54 -7.01 14.02 -0.85
N PHE A 55 -7.32 12.98 -0.05
CA PHE A 55 -6.40 12.40 0.92
C PHE A 55 -5.79 11.05 0.50
N VAL A 56 -6.33 10.40 -0.52
CA VAL A 56 -5.79 9.12 -1.01
C VAL A 56 -5.06 9.30 -2.34
N ASP A 57 -3.79 8.90 -2.39
CA ASP A 57 -3.02 8.91 -3.63
C ASP A 57 -3.38 7.69 -4.50
N MET A 58 -4.53 7.77 -5.17
CA MET A 58 -4.95 6.75 -6.14
C MET A 58 -5.78 7.32 -7.30
N PRO A 59 -5.80 6.63 -8.46
CA PRO A 59 -6.64 7.03 -9.57
C PRO A 59 -8.14 7.02 -9.22
N ARG A 60 -8.89 7.97 -9.79
CA ARG A 60 -10.35 8.10 -9.59
C ARG A 60 -11.12 6.80 -9.78
N GLY A 61 -10.83 6.07 -10.86
CA GLY A 61 -11.48 4.78 -11.16
C GLY A 61 -11.18 3.70 -10.11
N THR A 62 -9.97 3.70 -9.54
CA THR A 62 -9.57 2.78 -8.47
C THR A 62 -10.38 3.04 -7.20
N LEU A 63 -10.49 4.32 -6.80
CA LEU A 63 -11.30 4.70 -5.64
C LEU A 63 -12.77 4.32 -5.83
N GLN A 64 -13.33 4.58 -7.01
CA GLN A 64 -14.72 4.23 -7.34
C GLN A 64 -14.96 2.73 -7.20
N ASN A 65 -14.04 1.89 -7.69
CA ASN A 65 -14.13 0.44 -7.58
C ASN A 65 -14.10 -0.02 -6.11
N ILE A 66 -13.22 0.57 -5.29
CA ILE A 66 -13.12 0.25 -3.86
C ILE A 66 -14.43 0.56 -3.14
N LEU A 67 -14.98 1.75 -3.37
CA LEU A 67 -16.24 2.20 -2.78
C LEU A 67 -17.45 1.37 -3.23
N ASN A 68 -17.39 0.80 -4.45
CA ASN A 68 -18.38 -0.14 -4.95
C ASN A 68 -18.15 -1.59 -4.45
N GLY A 69 -17.25 -1.80 -3.50
CA GLY A 69 -16.99 -3.10 -2.86
C GLY A 69 -15.95 -3.99 -3.56
N SER A 70 -15.30 -3.50 -4.62
CA SER A 70 -14.25 -4.26 -5.31
C SER A 70 -12.88 -4.08 -4.63
N ASN A 71 -12.01 -5.09 -4.71
CA ASN A 71 -10.63 -5.00 -4.23
C ASN A 71 -9.67 -5.01 -5.43
N PRO A 72 -9.35 -3.85 -6.03
CA PRO A 72 -8.49 -3.78 -7.20
C PRO A 72 -7.06 -4.20 -6.86
N ARG A 73 -6.30 -4.60 -7.89
CA ARG A 73 -4.87 -4.86 -7.75
C ARG A 73 -4.17 -3.63 -7.19
N PHE A 74 -3.43 -3.82 -6.11
CA PHE A 74 -2.60 -2.76 -5.56
C PHE A 74 -1.41 -2.48 -6.48
N SER A 75 -1.24 -1.20 -6.81
CA SER A 75 -0.17 -0.68 -7.66
C SER A 75 0.51 0.46 -6.94
N VAL A 76 1.84 0.43 -6.92
CA VAL A 76 2.66 1.52 -6.40
C VAL A 76 3.29 2.27 -7.56
N THR A 77 3.20 3.61 -7.55
CA THR A 77 3.98 4.43 -8.48
C THR A 77 5.45 4.37 -8.05
N PRO A 78 6.37 3.94 -8.93
CA PRO A 78 7.78 3.92 -8.57
C PRO A 78 8.26 5.34 -8.29
N GLN A 79 8.86 5.57 -7.11
CA GLN A 79 9.65 6.78 -6.88
C GLN A 79 10.96 6.63 -7.66
N ILE A 80 10.98 7.03 -8.92
CA ILE A 80 12.21 7.14 -9.69
C ILE A 80 12.91 8.43 -9.22
N ASN A 81 13.78 8.31 -8.22
CA ASN A 81 14.77 9.36 -7.95
C ASN A 81 15.84 9.23 -9.03
N ILE A 82 15.68 9.97 -10.14
CA ILE A 82 16.72 10.16 -11.16
C ILE A 82 17.67 11.26 -10.67
#